data_AF-A0A524NIR7-F1
#
_entry.id   AF-A0A524NIR7-F1
#
_cell.length_a   1.000
_cell.length_b   1.000
_cell.length_c   1.000
_cell.angle_alpha   90.00
_cell.angle_beta   90.00
_cell.angle_gamma   90.00
#
_symmetry.space_group_name_H-M   'P 1'
#
loop_
_entity.id
_entity.type
_entity.pdbx_description
1 polymer ?
#
loop_
_entity_poly.entity_id
_entity_poly.type
_entity_poly.pdbx_seq_one_letter_code
_entity_poly.pdbx_strand_id
1 'polypeptide(L)'
;MKDSLNHLMLLLIFSGLISCAEKREEPVQNLAIIPQPAGVIQTDDTFYLNNKTKIGCSGELESKAAYLADFLGTATGFNLEIIEESGKRNVISLSLDSSLKDLGEEGYKLEVQRKRIDITAFSESGIFYGMQTLRQLLPVQIESKKIVAEFHSWTIPCVSLTDHPRFTWRGLMIDCSRTFWSKETIKRYIDLLAFYKMNILHLHLVDDQGWRIEIKKYPELTNLGAFFPEKYDEPAERHGFYTQNDIKELVRYALERNVTIIPEIEMPGHVLSALSVFPELSCGGGPFEIHPFFEGPGIHEDIYCAGNEEVFRFLESVLDEVIQLFPAEYIHIGGDEAPKDRWEKCPRCQRRIMVEGLKDESELQSWFIGRIEKYINQKGKKLIGWDEILEGGLSETASVMYWRGWLTQVPKEVVEQGNNLIMSPTSHCYFDYDYAAISTEKVYEFNPVPEGLEDSLRHLILGGQANFWSHIDRTEQGLDKQIFPRILALSEVLWSPMEVRSWERFENKLQTHDIILEESGVDSYRKSESNGK
;
A
#
# COMPACT_ATOMS: atom_id res chain seq x y z
N MET A 1 -31.88 -99.20 -1.85
CA MET A 1 -32.40 -98.90 -0.50
C MET A 1 -31.41 -97.95 0.16
N LYS A 2 -31.84 -96.70 0.40
CA LYS A 2 -31.41 -95.75 1.45
C LYS A 2 -29.91 -95.40 1.55
N ASP A 3 -29.45 -94.22 1.92
CA ASP A 3 -29.94 -92.85 2.08
C ASP A 3 -28.74 -92.10 2.68
N SER A 4 -28.55 -90.81 2.32
CA SER A 4 -28.09 -89.72 3.22
C SER A 4 -26.62 -89.76 3.75
N LEU A 5 -25.94 -88.69 4.18
CA LEU A 5 -26.07 -87.23 4.17
C LEU A 5 -24.72 -86.66 4.68
N ASN A 6 -24.28 -85.52 4.15
CA ASN A 6 -23.69 -84.35 4.81
C ASN A 6 -22.63 -84.43 5.94
N HIS A 7 -21.51 -83.71 5.68
CA HIS A 7 -20.94 -82.54 6.42
C HIS A 7 -19.44 -82.55 6.79
N LEU A 8 -18.84 -81.36 6.51
CA LEU A 8 -17.76 -80.63 7.21
C LEU A 8 -16.27 -80.98 6.93
N MET A 9 -15.55 -80.12 6.19
CA MET A 9 -14.78 -78.97 6.74
C MET A 9 -14.14 -78.13 5.62
N LEU A 10 -14.45 -76.83 5.62
CA LEU A 10 -13.85 -75.76 4.81
C LEU A 10 -12.52 -75.28 5.45
N LEU A 11 -11.53 -74.97 4.62
CA LEU A 11 -10.43 -74.05 4.94
C LEU A 11 -10.11 -73.23 3.69
N LEU A 12 -10.69 -72.02 3.63
CA LEU A 12 -10.44 -70.98 2.63
C LEU A 12 -9.48 -69.96 3.23
N ILE A 13 -8.30 -69.81 2.64
CA ILE A 13 -7.36 -68.71 2.93
C ILE A 13 -7.79 -67.52 2.08
N PHE A 14 -8.25 -66.47 2.75
CA PHE A 14 -8.72 -65.21 2.17
C PHE A 14 -7.52 -64.29 1.94
N SER A 15 -7.21 -63.98 0.68
CA SER A 15 -6.28 -62.93 0.29
C SER A 15 -6.95 -61.56 0.43
N GLY A 16 -6.65 -60.83 1.51
CA GLY A 16 -7.07 -59.44 1.70
C GLY A 16 -6.10 -58.47 1.04
N LEU A 17 -6.49 -57.92 -0.12
CA LEU A 17 -5.93 -56.69 -0.67
C LEU A 17 -6.48 -55.52 0.16
N ILE A 18 -5.70 -55.01 1.09
CA ILE A 18 -5.94 -53.71 1.72
C ILE A 18 -5.41 -52.66 0.74
N SER A 19 -6.30 -52.14 -0.10
CA SER A 19 -6.05 -50.91 -0.84
C SER A 19 -6.12 -49.75 0.15
N CYS A 20 -4.96 -49.24 0.56
CA CYS A 20 -4.86 -47.92 1.14
C CYS A 20 -5.28 -46.91 0.06
N ALA A 21 -6.54 -46.47 0.11
CA ALA A 21 -6.96 -45.27 -0.58
C ALA A 21 -6.30 -44.09 0.14
N GLU A 22 -5.10 -43.72 -0.28
CA GLU A 22 -4.63 -42.35 -0.14
C GLU A 22 -5.72 -41.46 -0.76
N LYS A 23 -6.28 -40.54 0.03
CA LYS A 23 -7.03 -39.42 -0.53
C LYS A 23 -6.07 -38.66 -1.43
N ARG A 24 -6.15 -38.91 -2.73
CA ARG A 24 -5.63 -37.97 -3.72
C ARG A 24 -6.45 -36.69 -3.54
N GLU A 25 -5.79 -35.62 -3.12
CA GLU A 25 -6.31 -34.27 -3.31
C GLU A 25 -6.49 -34.10 -4.82
N GLU A 26 -7.75 -34.10 -5.27
CA GLU A 26 -8.11 -33.70 -6.62
C GLU A 26 -7.65 -32.25 -6.84
N PRO A 27 -7.14 -31.89 -8.03
CA PRO A 27 -6.55 -30.59 -8.27
C PRO A 27 -7.60 -29.49 -8.12
N VAL A 28 -7.33 -28.54 -7.23
CA VAL A 28 -8.09 -27.28 -7.10
C VAL A 28 -8.15 -26.63 -8.48
N GLN A 29 -9.37 -26.37 -8.99
CA GLN A 29 -9.54 -25.44 -10.12
C GLN A 29 -8.90 -24.11 -9.71
N ASN A 30 -7.90 -23.65 -10.46
CA ASN A 30 -7.01 -22.55 -10.10
C ASN A 30 -7.77 -21.24 -9.84
N LEU A 31 -8.15 -20.95 -8.58
CA LEU A 31 -8.70 -19.65 -8.19
C LEU A 31 -7.60 -18.59 -8.30
N ALA A 32 -7.77 -17.65 -9.22
CA ALA A 32 -6.84 -16.55 -9.44
C ALA A 32 -7.05 -15.40 -8.45
N ILE A 33 -6.90 -15.69 -7.16
CA ILE A 33 -6.99 -14.68 -6.10
C ILE A 33 -5.57 -14.27 -5.68
N ILE A 34 -5.25 -12.98 -5.80
CA ILE A 34 -4.05 -12.34 -5.26
C ILE A 34 -4.48 -11.13 -4.41
N PRO A 35 -4.07 -11.02 -3.14
CA PRO A 35 -3.29 -11.99 -2.36
C PRO A 35 -3.98 -13.35 -2.14
N GLN A 36 -3.19 -14.42 -2.01
CA GLN A 36 -3.68 -15.74 -1.59
C GLN A 36 -4.40 -15.67 -0.22
N PRO A 37 -5.68 -16.07 -0.13
CA PRO A 37 -6.37 -16.12 1.16
C PRO A 37 -5.74 -17.13 2.13
N ALA A 38 -5.82 -16.84 3.43
CA ALA A 38 -5.31 -17.72 4.50
C ALA A 38 -5.89 -19.14 4.46
N GLY A 39 -7.14 -19.30 4.04
CA GLY A 39 -7.73 -20.61 3.77
C GLY A 39 -8.92 -20.52 2.82
N VAL A 40 -8.99 -21.44 1.85
CA VAL A 40 -10.09 -21.53 0.87
C VAL A 40 -10.45 -22.99 0.60
N ILE A 41 -11.75 -23.28 0.59
CA ILE A 41 -12.31 -24.58 0.20
C ILE A 41 -13.25 -24.32 -0.98
N GLN A 42 -12.95 -24.90 -2.13
CA GLN A 42 -13.79 -24.83 -3.32
C GLN A 42 -14.65 -26.09 -3.48
N THR A 43 -15.83 -25.92 -4.06
CA THR A 43 -16.70 -27.02 -4.51
C THR A 43 -16.97 -26.91 -6.01
N ASP A 44 -17.52 -27.96 -6.63
CA ASP A 44 -17.90 -27.96 -8.05
C ASP A 44 -19.16 -27.11 -8.35
N ASP A 45 -19.75 -26.50 -7.32
CA ASP A 45 -20.95 -25.70 -7.45
C ASP A 45 -20.64 -24.27 -7.92
N THR A 46 -21.64 -23.59 -8.46
CA THR A 46 -21.52 -22.22 -8.98
C THR A 46 -22.72 -21.38 -8.59
N PHE A 47 -22.47 -20.14 -8.17
CA PHE A 47 -23.48 -19.11 -8.04
C PHE A 47 -23.58 -18.31 -9.36
N TYR A 48 -24.82 -18.00 -9.78
CA TYR A 48 -25.09 -17.26 -11.00
C TYR A 48 -25.59 -15.86 -10.66
N LEU A 49 -24.72 -14.86 -10.82
CA LEU A 49 -25.10 -13.45 -10.71
C LEU A 49 -25.98 -13.08 -11.91
N ASN A 50 -27.12 -12.44 -11.64
CA ASN A 50 -28.08 -12.04 -12.65
C ASN A 50 -28.79 -10.75 -12.25
N ASN A 51 -29.58 -10.17 -13.17
CA ASN A 51 -30.30 -8.92 -12.93
C ASN A 51 -31.39 -8.98 -11.85
N LYS A 52 -31.69 -10.15 -11.28
CA LYS A 52 -32.59 -10.31 -10.12
C LYS A 52 -31.82 -10.54 -8.82
N THR A 53 -30.49 -10.59 -8.87
CA THR A 53 -29.68 -10.70 -7.67
C THR A 53 -29.84 -9.42 -6.86
N LYS A 54 -29.96 -9.57 -5.54
CA LYS A 54 -30.09 -8.44 -4.61
C LYS A 54 -28.85 -8.35 -3.72
N ILE A 55 -28.58 -7.17 -3.18
CA ILE A 55 -27.56 -6.98 -2.15
C ILE A 55 -28.28 -6.74 -0.82
N GLY A 56 -28.08 -7.62 0.15
CA GLY A 56 -28.69 -7.54 1.47
C GLY A 56 -27.71 -6.97 2.48
N CYS A 57 -28.11 -6.00 3.28
CA CYS A 57 -27.27 -5.47 4.36
C CYS A 57 -28.10 -4.85 5.50
N SER A 58 -27.44 -4.54 6.62
CA SER A 58 -27.94 -3.62 7.65
C SER A 58 -27.65 -2.15 7.25
N GLY A 59 -28.30 -1.19 7.91
CA GLY A 59 -28.19 0.23 7.55
C GLY A 59 -26.78 0.82 7.66
N GLU A 60 -25.93 0.31 8.55
CA GLU A 60 -24.53 0.78 8.66
C GLU A 60 -23.68 0.39 7.44
N LEU A 61 -24.06 -0.66 6.71
CA LEU A 61 -23.35 -1.18 5.53
C LEU A 61 -23.95 -0.69 4.20
N GLU A 62 -24.95 0.20 4.22
CA GLU A 62 -25.64 0.67 3.02
C GLU A 62 -24.69 1.33 2.01
N SER A 63 -23.68 2.07 2.49
CA SER A 63 -22.66 2.68 1.63
C SER A 63 -21.79 1.64 0.91
N LYS A 64 -21.41 0.55 1.58
CA LYS A 64 -20.64 -0.56 1.01
C LYS A 64 -21.49 -1.39 0.05
N ALA A 65 -22.77 -1.60 0.37
CA ALA A 65 -23.73 -2.24 -0.53
C ALA A 65 -23.93 -1.42 -1.82
N ALA A 66 -24.05 -0.08 -1.71
CA ALA A 66 -24.16 0.81 -2.86
C ALA A 66 -22.89 0.81 -3.72
N TYR A 67 -21.71 0.84 -3.09
CA TYR A 67 -20.43 0.69 -3.81
C TYR A 67 -20.37 -0.63 -4.59
N LEU A 68 -20.77 -1.75 -3.96
CA LEU A 68 -20.77 -3.06 -4.64
C LEU A 68 -21.79 -3.09 -5.79
N ALA A 69 -22.97 -2.50 -5.60
CA ALA A 69 -24.01 -2.44 -6.62
C ALA A 69 -23.55 -1.65 -7.85
N ASP A 70 -22.94 -0.48 -7.63
CA ASP A 70 -22.41 0.39 -8.69
C ASP A 70 -21.27 -0.29 -9.46
N PHE A 71 -20.33 -0.90 -8.72
CA PHE A 71 -19.25 -1.68 -9.32
C PHE A 71 -19.79 -2.81 -10.20
N LEU A 72 -20.64 -3.68 -9.66
CA LEU A 72 -21.21 -4.81 -10.42
C LEU A 72 -22.05 -4.33 -11.60
N GLY A 73 -22.81 -3.25 -11.43
CA GLY A 73 -23.66 -2.68 -12.47
C GLY A 73 -22.89 -2.14 -13.68
N THR A 74 -21.66 -1.67 -13.48
CA THR A 74 -20.83 -1.06 -14.53
C THR A 74 -20.57 -2.02 -15.71
N ALA A 75 -20.04 -3.22 -15.42
CA ALA A 75 -19.74 -4.20 -16.45
C ALA A 75 -20.95 -5.07 -16.83
N THR A 76 -21.81 -5.41 -15.86
CA THR A 76 -22.95 -6.30 -16.07
C THR A 76 -24.16 -5.62 -16.73
N GLY A 77 -24.30 -4.30 -16.56
CA GLY A 77 -25.51 -3.55 -16.86
C GLY A 77 -26.69 -3.86 -15.91
N PHE A 78 -26.45 -4.56 -14.81
CA PHE A 78 -27.50 -4.91 -13.84
C PHE A 78 -27.77 -3.75 -12.88
N ASN A 79 -29.04 -3.49 -12.61
CA ASN A 79 -29.47 -2.58 -11.54
C ASN A 79 -29.85 -3.43 -10.32
N LEU A 80 -28.87 -3.73 -9.46
CA LEU A 80 -29.06 -4.62 -8.32
C LEU A 80 -29.74 -3.87 -7.16
N GLU A 81 -30.89 -4.38 -6.71
CA GLU A 81 -31.64 -3.80 -5.61
C GLU A 81 -30.93 -4.05 -4.26
N ILE A 82 -30.79 -3.00 -3.45
CA ILE A 82 -30.34 -3.09 -2.06
C ILE A 82 -31.56 -3.32 -1.16
N ILE A 83 -31.50 -4.33 -0.29
CA ILE A 83 -32.58 -4.72 0.62
C ILE A 83 -32.07 -4.91 2.05
N GLU A 84 -32.98 -4.86 3.02
CA GLU A 84 -32.66 -5.29 4.39
C GLU A 84 -32.40 -6.82 4.44
N GLU A 85 -31.42 -7.22 5.27
CA GLU A 85 -30.80 -8.54 5.40
C GLU A 85 -31.80 -9.71 5.65
N SER A 86 -32.55 -10.09 4.63
CA SER A 86 -33.69 -11.02 4.74
C SER A 86 -33.86 -11.97 3.54
N GLY A 87 -33.02 -11.83 2.51
CA GLY A 87 -33.05 -12.69 1.33
C GLY A 87 -32.53 -14.10 1.62
N LYS A 88 -33.29 -15.14 1.28
CA LYS A 88 -32.83 -16.55 1.41
C LYS A 88 -32.26 -17.13 0.11
N ARG A 89 -32.42 -16.43 -1.02
CA ARG A 89 -32.01 -16.88 -2.36
C ARG A 89 -31.67 -15.69 -3.26
N ASN A 90 -30.72 -15.88 -4.16
CA ASN A 90 -30.23 -14.91 -5.14
C ASN A 90 -29.83 -13.58 -4.49
N VAL A 91 -29.03 -13.66 -3.42
CA VAL A 91 -28.62 -12.50 -2.61
C VAL A 91 -27.12 -12.54 -2.35
N ILE A 92 -26.50 -11.37 -2.32
CA ILE A 92 -25.17 -11.12 -1.74
C ILE A 92 -25.41 -10.40 -0.42
N SER A 93 -25.15 -11.06 0.71
CA SER A 93 -25.38 -10.53 2.06
C SER A 93 -24.08 -9.94 2.61
N LEU A 94 -24.14 -8.71 3.14
CA LEU A 94 -23.06 -8.06 3.86
C LEU A 94 -23.50 -7.92 5.32
N SER A 95 -22.72 -8.42 6.28
CA SER A 95 -23.11 -8.36 7.69
C SER A 95 -21.94 -8.29 8.67
N LEU A 96 -22.11 -7.49 9.73
CA LEU A 96 -21.15 -7.44 10.82
C LEU A 96 -21.44 -8.54 11.85
N ASP A 97 -20.38 -9.22 12.29
CA ASP A 97 -20.44 -10.25 13.32
C ASP A 97 -19.34 -10.02 14.36
N SER A 98 -19.76 -9.56 15.54
CA SER A 98 -18.88 -9.32 16.69
C SER A 98 -18.09 -10.55 17.16
N SER A 99 -18.53 -11.77 16.81
CA SER A 99 -17.80 -13.00 17.12
C SER A 99 -16.53 -13.17 16.29
N LEU A 100 -16.36 -12.42 15.20
CA LEU A 100 -15.19 -12.43 14.32
C LEU A 100 -14.08 -11.47 14.75
N LYS A 101 -14.17 -10.84 15.91
CA LYS A 101 -13.16 -9.89 16.43
C LYS A 101 -11.72 -10.42 16.42
N ASP A 102 -11.54 -11.73 16.55
CA ASP A 102 -10.23 -12.37 16.57
C ASP A 102 -9.57 -12.42 15.19
N LEU A 103 -10.33 -12.14 14.12
CA LEU A 103 -9.80 -11.91 12.76
C LEU A 103 -9.30 -10.47 12.56
N GLY A 104 -9.50 -9.59 13.54
CA GLY A 104 -9.16 -8.17 13.47
C GLY A 104 -10.12 -7.34 12.62
N GLU A 105 -9.84 -6.04 12.52
CA GLU A 105 -10.66 -5.07 11.78
C GLU A 105 -10.76 -5.39 10.28
N GLU A 106 -9.69 -5.93 9.70
CA GLU A 106 -9.58 -6.17 8.25
C GLU A 106 -9.93 -7.61 7.86
N GLY A 107 -10.22 -8.48 8.84
CA GLY A 107 -10.53 -9.88 8.62
C GLY A 107 -11.98 -10.16 8.27
N TYR A 108 -12.23 -11.19 7.46
CA TYR A 108 -13.56 -11.52 6.96
C TYR A 108 -13.74 -13.01 6.67
N LYS A 109 -15.00 -13.40 6.53
CA LYS A 109 -15.44 -14.68 5.97
C LYS A 109 -16.22 -14.42 4.69
N LEU A 110 -16.00 -15.25 3.68
CA LEU A 110 -16.77 -15.26 2.44
C LEU A 110 -17.27 -16.68 2.16
N GLU A 111 -18.59 -16.82 2.10
CA GLU A 111 -19.29 -18.06 1.78
C GLU A 111 -20.08 -17.88 0.48
N VAL A 112 -19.61 -18.48 -0.61
CA VAL A 112 -20.34 -18.54 -1.88
C VAL A 112 -21.02 -19.90 -1.99
N GLN A 113 -22.34 -19.90 -2.04
CA GLN A 113 -23.18 -21.09 -2.23
C GLN A 113 -24.05 -20.92 -3.47
N ARG A 114 -24.62 -22.01 -4.02
CA ARG A 114 -25.51 -21.97 -5.19
C ARG A 114 -26.64 -20.93 -5.13
N LYS A 115 -27.10 -20.59 -3.91
CA LYS A 115 -28.29 -19.74 -3.70
C LYS A 115 -27.98 -18.40 -3.05
N ARG A 116 -26.82 -18.19 -2.44
CA ARG A 116 -26.48 -16.94 -1.76
C ARG A 116 -24.98 -16.80 -1.60
N ILE A 117 -24.54 -15.56 -1.45
CA ILE A 117 -23.18 -15.19 -1.07
C ILE A 117 -23.27 -14.45 0.25
N ASP A 118 -22.41 -14.78 1.21
CA ASP A 118 -22.34 -14.10 2.49
C ASP A 118 -20.93 -13.58 2.73
N ILE A 119 -20.80 -12.27 2.95
CA ILE A 119 -19.58 -11.60 3.39
C ILE A 119 -19.84 -11.12 4.82
N THR A 120 -19.09 -11.70 5.76
CA THR A 120 -19.25 -11.40 7.19
C THR A 120 -17.92 -11.00 7.78
N ALA A 121 -17.90 -9.92 8.58
CA ALA A 121 -16.66 -9.40 9.17
C ALA A 121 -16.91 -8.77 10.55
N PHE A 122 -15.84 -8.52 11.31
CA PHE A 122 -15.94 -7.79 12.57
C PHE A 122 -16.29 -6.31 12.36
N SER A 123 -15.72 -5.69 11.33
CA SER A 123 -15.97 -4.29 10.98
C SER A 123 -16.11 -4.07 9.48
N GLU A 124 -16.47 -2.84 9.09
CA GLU A 124 -16.67 -2.45 7.69
C GLU A 124 -15.42 -2.69 6.83
N SER A 125 -14.23 -2.66 7.44
CA SER A 125 -12.98 -2.86 6.72
C SER A 125 -12.85 -4.29 6.19
N GLY A 126 -13.17 -5.28 7.02
CA GLY A 126 -13.23 -6.67 6.59
C GLY A 126 -14.32 -6.91 5.52
N ILE A 127 -15.49 -6.27 5.63
CA ILE A 127 -16.53 -6.35 4.57
C ILE A 127 -15.97 -5.90 3.22
N PHE A 128 -15.29 -4.75 3.21
CA PHE A 128 -14.70 -4.21 2.00
C PHE A 128 -13.66 -5.16 1.38
N TYR A 129 -12.78 -5.78 2.18
CA TYR A 129 -11.80 -6.75 1.65
C TYR A 129 -12.44 -8.06 1.19
N GLY A 130 -13.54 -8.49 1.81
CA GLY A 130 -14.37 -9.57 1.32
C GLY A 130 -14.98 -9.27 -0.05
N MET A 131 -15.40 -8.03 -0.27
CA MET A 131 -15.86 -7.56 -1.58
C MET A 131 -14.74 -7.62 -2.63
N GLN A 132 -13.49 -7.28 -2.27
CA GLN A 132 -12.36 -7.40 -3.21
C GLN A 132 -12.09 -8.84 -3.63
N THR A 133 -12.19 -9.79 -2.69
CA THR A 133 -12.07 -11.21 -3.02
C THR A 133 -13.25 -11.69 -3.88
N LEU A 134 -14.47 -11.24 -3.60
CA LEU A 134 -15.63 -11.53 -4.45
C LEU A 134 -15.43 -11.02 -5.89
N ARG A 135 -14.85 -9.83 -6.07
CA ARG A 135 -14.50 -9.29 -7.40
C ARG A 135 -13.53 -10.21 -8.14
N GLN A 136 -12.49 -10.70 -7.46
CA GLN A 136 -11.50 -11.60 -8.06
C GLN A 136 -12.04 -13.00 -8.40
N LEU A 137 -13.14 -13.43 -7.75
CA LEU A 137 -13.82 -14.68 -8.06
C LEU A 137 -14.76 -14.59 -9.27
N LEU A 138 -15.11 -13.38 -9.71
CA LEU A 138 -15.90 -13.14 -10.92
C LEU A 138 -15.02 -13.26 -12.17
N PRO A 139 -15.62 -13.48 -13.36
CA PRO A 139 -14.90 -13.43 -14.62
C PRO A 139 -14.26 -12.06 -14.82
N VAL A 140 -13.05 -12.03 -15.38
CA VAL A 140 -12.20 -10.83 -15.53
C VAL A 140 -12.89 -9.64 -16.19
N GLN A 141 -13.90 -9.90 -17.04
CA GLN A 141 -14.73 -8.88 -17.69
C GLN A 141 -15.47 -7.97 -16.69
N ILE A 142 -15.61 -8.37 -15.42
CA ILE A 142 -16.27 -7.56 -14.39
C ILE A 142 -15.51 -6.25 -14.12
N GLU A 143 -14.20 -6.23 -14.38
CA GLU A 143 -13.34 -5.07 -14.15
C GLU A 143 -13.41 -4.05 -15.29
N SER A 144 -14.20 -4.33 -16.34
CA SER A 144 -14.40 -3.41 -17.45
C SER A 144 -15.15 -2.14 -17.00
N LYS A 145 -14.69 -0.99 -17.49
CA LYS A 145 -15.33 0.33 -17.21
C LYS A 145 -16.58 0.59 -18.06
N LYS A 146 -17.05 -0.41 -18.80
CA LYS A 146 -18.21 -0.33 -19.71
C LYS A 146 -18.99 -1.64 -19.68
N ILE A 147 -20.27 -1.57 -20.06
CA ILE A 147 -21.12 -2.75 -20.17
C ILE A 147 -20.55 -3.74 -21.20
N VAL A 148 -20.37 -4.99 -20.79
CA VAL A 148 -19.86 -6.08 -21.66
C VAL A 148 -21.03 -6.88 -22.21
N ALA A 149 -21.72 -6.33 -23.21
CA ALA A 149 -22.99 -6.86 -23.73
C ALA A 149 -22.92 -8.30 -24.28
N GLU A 150 -21.74 -8.75 -24.72
CA GLU A 150 -21.53 -10.10 -25.26
C GLU A 150 -21.32 -11.15 -24.16
N PHE A 151 -21.14 -10.73 -22.90
CA PHE A 151 -20.89 -11.62 -21.77
C PHE A 151 -22.19 -11.94 -21.04
N HIS A 152 -22.68 -13.17 -21.24
CA HIS A 152 -24.03 -13.55 -20.81
C HIS A 152 -24.08 -14.37 -19.52
N SER A 153 -22.92 -14.72 -18.92
CA SER A 153 -22.86 -15.61 -17.76
C SER A 153 -21.87 -15.15 -16.70
N TRP A 154 -22.38 -14.38 -15.73
CA TRP A 154 -21.63 -13.96 -14.55
C TRP A 154 -21.68 -15.06 -13.50
N THR A 155 -20.61 -15.86 -13.43
CA THR A 155 -20.52 -17.04 -12.58
C THR A 155 -19.47 -16.85 -11.49
N ILE A 156 -19.76 -17.38 -10.30
CA ILE A 156 -18.85 -17.32 -9.16
C ILE A 156 -18.72 -18.75 -8.61
N PRO A 157 -17.51 -19.33 -8.56
CA PRO A 157 -17.33 -20.66 -8.00
C PRO A 157 -17.74 -20.67 -6.53
N CYS A 158 -18.43 -21.72 -6.10
CA CYS A 158 -18.82 -21.86 -4.70
C CYS A 158 -17.60 -22.18 -3.83
N VAL A 159 -17.33 -21.31 -2.88
CA VAL A 159 -16.17 -21.35 -2.00
C VAL A 159 -16.58 -21.03 -0.56
N SER A 160 -15.83 -21.56 0.40
CA SER A 160 -15.82 -21.13 1.79
C SER A 160 -14.41 -20.66 2.11
N LEU A 161 -14.25 -19.41 2.55
CA LEU A 161 -12.95 -18.86 2.91
C LEU A 161 -13.02 -17.94 4.13
N THR A 162 -11.94 -17.98 4.90
CA THR A 162 -11.67 -17.07 6.03
C THR A 162 -10.31 -16.45 5.80
N ASP A 163 -10.20 -15.15 5.95
CA ASP A 163 -9.03 -14.42 5.53
C ASP A 163 -8.81 -13.16 6.38
N HIS A 164 -7.55 -12.78 6.57
CA HIS A 164 -7.13 -11.60 7.32
C HIS A 164 -5.69 -11.25 6.93
N PRO A 165 -5.27 -9.98 7.06
CA PRO A 165 -3.90 -9.60 6.73
C PRO A 165 -2.91 -10.13 7.77
N ARG A 166 -1.68 -10.37 7.32
CA ARG A 166 -0.51 -10.65 8.17
C ARG A 166 0.07 -9.39 8.80
N PHE A 167 0.03 -8.26 8.09
CA PHE A 167 0.58 -6.97 8.55
C PHE A 167 -0.45 -5.85 8.42
N THR A 168 -0.40 -4.88 9.34
CA THR A 168 -1.30 -3.72 9.36
C THR A 168 -0.90 -2.62 8.38
N TRP A 169 0.37 -2.58 7.95
CA TRP A 169 0.91 -1.61 6.99
C TRP A 169 1.23 -2.29 5.66
N ARG A 170 0.48 -1.94 4.61
CA ARG A 170 0.63 -2.48 3.26
C ARG A 170 0.66 -1.34 2.27
N GLY A 171 1.87 -0.81 2.05
CA GLY A 171 2.06 0.50 1.45
C GLY A 171 2.62 0.52 0.03
N LEU A 172 2.29 1.60 -0.66
CA LEU A 172 3.00 2.11 -1.83
C LEU A 172 3.29 3.60 -1.62
N MET A 173 4.53 4.03 -1.82
CA MET A 173 4.88 5.44 -1.97
C MET A 173 4.92 5.83 -3.44
N ILE A 174 4.32 6.97 -3.76
CA ILE A 174 4.47 7.64 -5.05
C ILE A 174 5.14 8.98 -4.82
N ASP A 175 6.29 9.18 -5.47
CA ASP A 175 6.96 10.46 -5.58
C ASP A 175 6.18 11.39 -6.51
N CYS A 176 5.58 12.42 -5.92
CA CYS A 176 4.87 13.50 -6.61
C CYS A 176 5.76 14.72 -6.86
N SER A 177 6.94 14.77 -6.25
CA SER A 177 7.81 15.94 -6.26
C SER A 177 8.62 16.02 -7.55
N ARG A 178 9.39 14.98 -7.90
CA ARG A 178 10.22 14.98 -9.13
C ARG A 178 9.35 14.96 -10.39
N THR A 179 8.15 14.38 -10.28
CA THR A 179 7.10 14.38 -11.28
C THR A 179 5.75 14.62 -10.62
N PHE A 180 5.04 15.68 -11.04
CA PHE A 180 3.65 15.88 -10.63
C PHE A 180 2.73 14.84 -11.29
N TRP A 181 1.85 14.24 -10.48
CA TRP A 181 0.83 13.30 -10.95
C TRP A 181 -0.56 13.90 -10.80
N SER A 182 -1.41 13.75 -11.81
CA SER A 182 -2.77 14.30 -11.73
C SER A 182 -3.59 13.65 -10.60
N LYS A 183 -4.60 14.36 -10.10
CA LYS A 183 -5.55 13.80 -9.13
C LYS A 183 -6.19 12.51 -9.61
N GLU A 184 -6.49 12.41 -10.91
CA GLU A 184 -7.11 11.21 -11.50
C GLU A 184 -6.13 10.03 -11.56
N THR A 185 -4.84 10.29 -11.78
CA THR A 185 -3.78 9.29 -11.64
C THR A 185 -3.75 8.73 -10.21
N ILE A 186 -3.76 9.61 -9.20
CA ILE A 186 -3.73 9.18 -7.79
C ILE A 186 -4.99 8.37 -7.42
N LYS A 187 -6.19 8.79 -7.86
CA LYS A 187 -7.43 8.01 -7.67
C LYS A 187 -7.37 6.63 -8.30
N ARG A 188 -6.83 6.54 -9.53
CA ARG A 188 -6.63 5.26 -10.21
C ARG A 188 -5.73 4.32 -9.39
N TYR A 189 -4.66 4.85 -8.81
CA TYR A 189 -3.78 4.06 -7.93
C TYR A 189 -4.47 3.64 -6.63
N ILE A 190 -5.30 4.49 -6.03
CA ILE A 190 -6.13 4.13 -4.87
C ILE A 190 -7.04 2.93 -5.20
N ASP A 191 -7.71 2.94 -6.35
CA ASP A 191 -8.56 1.82 -6.79
C ASP A 191 -7.77 0.52 -6.94
N LEU A 192 -6.60 0.59 -7.58
CA LEU A 192 -5.73 -0.57 -7.81
C LEU A 192 -5.14 -1.12 -6.50
N LEU A 193 -4.69 -0.25 -5.60
CA LEU A 193 -4.20 -0.63 -4.28
C LEU A 193 -5.29 -1.33 -3.47
N ALA A 194 -6.49 -0.76 -3.45
CA ALA A 194 -7.62 -1.33 -2.73
C ALA A 194 -8.01 -2.72 -3.27
N PHE A 195 -8.02 -2.92 -4.59
CA PHE A 195 -8.31 -4.21 -5.21
C PHE A 195 -7.33 -5.31 -4.77
N TYR A 196 -6.06 -4.96 -4.60
CA TYR A 196 -5.01 -5.86 -4.10
C TYR A 196 -4.84 -5.80 -2.57
N LYS A 197 -5.80 -5.22 -1.86
CA LYS A 197 -5.86 -5.12 -0.39
C LYS A 197 -4.68 -4.37 0.25
N MET A 198 -4.01 -3.50 -0.50
CA MET A 198 -3.06 -2.51 0.02
C MET A 198 -3.86 -1.39 0.72
N ASN A 199 -3.36 -0.88 1.84
CA ASN A 199 -4.12 0.05 2.69
C ASN A 199 -3.40 1.37 2.99
N ILE A 200 -2.16 1.54 2.51
CA ILE A 200 -1.41 2.79 2.64
C ILE A 200 -1.01 3.31 1.27
N LEU A 201 -1.30 4.59 1.03
CA LEU A 201 -0.70 5.37 -0.04
C LEU A 201 0.14 6.48 0.58
N HIS A 202 1.45 6.37 0.46
CA HIS A 202 2.41 7.36 0.93
C HIS A 202 2.67 8.38 -0.21
N LEU A 203 2.35 9.65 0.00
CA LEU A 203 2.57 10.70 -0.99
C LEU A 203 3.80 11.51 -0.60
N HIS A 204 4.87 11.35 -1.38
CA HIS A 204 6.08 12.16 -1.26
C HIS A 204 5.86 13.49 -2.01
N LEU A 205 5.46 14.52 -1.26
CA LEU A 205 4.86 15.75 -1.79
C LEU A 205 5.83 16.91 -1.97
N VAL A 206 7.02 16.82 -1.36
CA VAL A 206 8.00 17.92 -1.34
C VAL A 206 9.38 17.31 -1.51
N ASP A 207 10.17 17.89 -2.42
CA ASP A 207 11.60 17.59 -2.57
C ASP A 207 12.32 18.81 -3.17
N ASP A 208 13.58 18.66 -3.55
CA ASP A 208 14.36 19.70 -4.21
C ASP A 208 13.74 20.17 -5.54
N GLN A 209 13.12 19.25 -6.28
CA GLN A 209 12.60 19.52 -7.63
C GLN A 209 11.16 20.03 -7.64
N GLY A 210 10.46 20.05 -6.50
CA GLY A 210 9.09 20.54 -6.48
C GLY A 210 8.41 20.58 -5.11
N TRP A 211 7.54 21.56 -4.93
CA TRP A 211 6.60 21.64 -3.82
C TRP A 211 5.16 21.43 -4.31
N ARG A 212 4.49 20.37 -3.86
CA ARG A 212 3.25 19.88 -4.52
C ARG A 212 1.98 20.02 -3.71
N ILE A 213 2.00 20.72 -2.58
CA ILE A 213 0.81 20.88 -1.73
C ILE A 213 0.56 22.35 -1.37
N GLU A 214 -0.67 22.82 -1.54
CA GLU A 214 -1.05 24.18 -1.18
C GLU A 214 -0.98 24.42 0.34
N ILE A 215 -0.14 25.38 0.74
CA ILE A 215 -0.10 25.94 2.09
C ILE A 215 -0.59 27.38 2.01
N LYS A 216 -1.79 27.66 2.56
CA LYS A 216 -2.45 28.97 2.37
C LYS A 216 -1.66 30.11 2.99
N LYS A 217 -0.93 29.84 4.07
CA LYS A 217 -0.07 30.83 4.71
C LYS A 217 1.15 31.19 3.86
N TYR A 218 1.61 30.29 2.98
CA TYR A 218 2.80 30.45 2.14
C TYR A 218 2.46 30.12 0.67
N PRO A 219 1.61 30.92 0.01
CA PRO A 219 1.14 30.64 -1.35
C PRO A 219 2.29 30.61 -2.37
N GLU A 220 3.41 31.26 -2.08
CA GLU A 220 4.60 31.27 -2.93
C GLU A 220 5.22 29.89 -3.10
N LEU A 221 5.06 28.96 -2.13
CA LEU A 221 5.55 27.58 -2.26
C LEU A 221 4.97 26.89 -3.50
N THR A 222 3.69 27.11 -3.78
CA THR A 222 3.03 26.54 -4.96
C THR A 222 3.04 27.47 -6.16
N ASN A 223 3.02 28.79 -5.97
CA ASN A 223 3.08 29.73 -7.10
C ASN A 223 4.44 29.76 -7.80
N LEU A 224 5.53 29.43 -7.07
CA LEU A 224 6.89 29.42 -7.59
C LEU A 224 7.52 28.03 -7.45
N GLY A 225 7.54 27.45 -6.25
CA GLY A 225 8.22 26.17 -5.95
C GLY A 225 7.61 24.93 -6.62
N ALA A 226 6.47 25.05 -7.31
CA ALA A 226 5.86 23.98 -8.08
C ALA A 226 6.22 24.00 -9.58
N PHE A 227 7.00 24.99 -10.04
CA PHE A 227 7.24 25.23 -11.47
C PHE A 227 8.74 25.34 -11.79
N PHE A 228 9.23 24.45 -12.66
CA PHE A 228 10.60 24.56 -13.17
C PHE A 228 10.80 25.88 -13.93
N PRO A 229 11.99 26.51 -13.84
CA PRO A 229 12.36 27.64 -14.67
C PRO A 229 12.23 27.34 -16.17
N GLU A 230 11.76 28.32 -16.95
CA GLU A 230 11.52 28.17 -18.40
C GLU A 230 12.74 27.66 -19.19
N LYS A 231 13.96 27.94 -18.71
CA LYS A 231 15.21 27.52 -19.36
C LYS A 231 15.38 25.99 -19.45
N TYR A 232 14.68 25.23 -18.62
CA TYR A 232 14.75 23.77 -18.61
C TYR A 232 13.78 23.11 -19.59
N ASP A 233 12.83 23.87 -20.17
CA ASP A 233 11.86 23.39 -21.17
C ASP A 233 11.15 22.08 -20.75
N GLU A 234 10.80 21.98 -19.47
CA GLU A 234 10.10 20.82 -18.92
C GLU A 234 8.64 20.78 -19.45
N PRO A 235 8.11 19.59 -19.79
CA PRO A 235 6.72 19.45 -20.24
C PRO A 235 5.73 20.00 -19.21
N ALA A 236 4.60 20.55 -19.67
CA ALA A 236 3.61 21.18 -18.79
C ALA A 236 3.09 20.24 -17.68
N GLU A 237 2.94 18.95 -17.98
CA GLU A 237 2.55 17.91 -17.00
C GLU A 237 3.56 17.70 -15.86
N ARG A 238 4.79 18.23 -15.95
CA ARG A 238 5.81 18.21 -14.88
C ARG A 238 5.57 19.24 -13.81
N HIS A 239 4.77 20.24 -14.13
CA HIS A 239 4.44 21.34 -13.24
C HIS A 239 3.11 21.05 -12.55
N GLY A 240 2.91 21.69 -11.40
CA GLY A 240 1.64 21.64 -10.70
C GLY A 240 1.76 21.22 -9.24
N PHE A 241 0.62 21.32 -8.57
CA PHE A 241 0.45 21.03 -7.16
C PHE A 241 -1.01 20.66 -6.90
N TYR A 242 -1.26 20.03 -5.75
CA TYR A 242 -2.59 19.74 -5.24
C TYR A 242 -3.08 20.92 -4.40
N THR A 243 -4.25 21.46 -4.73
CA THR A 243 -4.94 22.37 -3.82
C THR A 243 -5.38 21.63 -2.56
N GLN A 244 -5.67 22.34 -1.48
CA GLN A 244 -6.24 21.71 -0.28
C GLN A 244 -7.58 21.02 -0.55
N ASN A 245 -8.33 21.48 -1.55
CA ASN A 245 -9.58 20.82 -1.95
C ASN A 245 -9.31 19.52 -2.71
N ASP A 246 -8.27 19.49 -3.57
CA ASP A 246 -7.85 18.25 -4.23
C ASP A 246 -7.40 17.21 -3.20
N ILE A 247 -6.61 17.61 -2.20
CA ILE A 247 -6.20 16.71 -1.11
C ILE A 247 -7.40 16.18 -0.33
N LYS A 248 -8.35 17.04 0.07
CA LYS A 248 -9.57 16.60 0.78
C LYS A 248 -10.39 15.62 -0.04
N GLU A 249 -10.48 15.84 -1.35
CA GLU A 249 -11.16 14.93 -2.27
C GLU A 249 -10.44 13.58 -2.35
N LEU A 250 -9.11 13.58 -2.51
CA LEU A 250 -8.30 12.37 -2.53
C LEU A 250 -8.39 11.57 -1.23
N VAL A 251 -8.27 12.24 -0.08
CA VAL A 251 -8.39 11.61 1.24
C VAL A 251 -9.75 10.95 1.41
N ARG A 252 -10.85 11.65 1.07
CA ARG A 252 -12.20 11.07 1.14
C ARG A 252 -12.32 9.85 0.21
N TYR A 253 -11.83 9.98 -1.03
CA TYR A 253 -11.89 8.92 -2.03
C TYR A 253 -11.12 7.66 -1.58
N ALA A 254 -9.96 7.85 -0.95
CA ALA A 254 -9.12 6.80 -0.39
C ALA A 254 -9.78 6.10 0.80
N LEU A 255 -10.34 6.85 1.75
CA LEU A 255 -11.01 6.29 2.92
C LEU A 255 -12.22 5.43 2.57
N GLU A 256 -13.00 5.83 1.56
CA GLU A 256 -14.12 5.01 1.03
C GLU A 256 -13.66 3.61 0.57
N ARG A 257 -12.37 3.48 0.21
CA ARG A 257 -11.70 2.28 -0.28
C ARG A 257 -10.72 1.66 0.72
N ASN A 258 -10.80 2.05 2.00
CA ASN A 258 -9.90 1.63 3.07
C ASN A 258 -8.40 1.86 2.78
N VAL A 259 -8.08 2.90 2.01
CA VAL A 259 -6.71 3.35 1.81
C VAL A 259 -6.49 4.62 2.63
N THR A 260 -5.48 4.61 3.50
CA THR A 260 -5.05 5.79 4.25
C THR A 260 -3.94 6.49 3.48
N ILE A 261 -4.09 7.79 3.26
CA ILE A 261 -3.05 8.61 2.65
C ILE A 261 -2.13 9.15 3.75
N ILE A 262 -0.84 8.86 3.65
CA ILE A 262 0.22 9.41 4.51
C ILE A 262 0.93 10.52 3.73
N PRO A 263 0.92 11.77 4.20
CA PRO A 263 1.70 12.83 3.58
C PRO A 263 3.15 12.78 4.05
N GLU A 264 4.07 13.10 3.16
CA GLU A 264 5.46 13.42 3.48
C GLU A 264 5.78 14.86 3.18
N ILE A 265 6.37 15.54 4.16
CA ILE A 265 6.95 16.87 4.02
C ILE A 265 8.42 16.77 4.41
N GLU A 266 9.30 16.71 3.42
CA GLU A 266 10.74 16.53 3.60
C GLU A 266 11.38 17.58 4.51
N MET A 267 12.24 17.10 5.42
CA MET A 267 13.10 17.93 6.27
C MET A 267 14.19 17.09 6.98
N PRO A 268 15.36 17.67 7.30
CA PRO A 268 15.80 19.02 6.93
C PRO A 268 16.42 19.11 5.53
N GLY A 269 16.76 17.97 4.91
CA GLY A 269 17.22 17.83 3.53
C GLY A 269 16.07 17.89 2.52
N HIS A 270 16.38 17.73 1.23
CA HIS A 270 15.40 17.67 0.14
C HIS A 270 14.41 18.84 0.08
N VAL A 271 14.92 20.06 0.23
CA VAL A 271 14.09 21.27 0.45
C VAL A 271 14.41 22.42 -0.50
N LEU A 272 15.15 22.19 -1.59
CA LEU A 272 15.47 23.25 -2.54
C LEU A 272 14.23 23.95 -3.10
N SER A 273 13.10 23.25 -3.26
CA SER A 273 11.84 23.86 -3.68
C SER A 273 11.36 24.94 -2.71
N ALA A 274 11.42 24.69 -1.40
CA ALA A 274 11.10 25.67 -0.37
C ALA A 274 12.17 26.77 -0.29
N LEU A 275 13.45 26.41 -0.36
CA LEU A 275 14.55 27.38 -0.28
C LEU A 275 14.62 28.32 -1.50
N SER A 276 14.18 27.87 -2.68
CA SER A 276 14.08 28.72 -3.88
C SER A 276 13.11 29.89 -3.70
N VAL A 277 12.13 29.72 -2.80
CA VAL A 277 11.11 30.70 -2.46
C VAL A 277 11.50 31.51 -1.23
N PHE A 278 11.98 30.83 -0.19
CA PHE A 278 12.34 31.41 1.11
C PHE A 278 13.81 31.11 1.43
N PRO A 279 14.76 31.74 0.72
CA PRO A 279 16.18 31.43 0.85
C PRO A 279 16.73 31.71 2.25
N GLU A 280 16.09 32.60 3.03
CA GLU A 280 16.42 32.90 4.43
C GLU A 280 16.27 31.70 5.39
N LEU A 281 15.54 30.66 4.98
CA LEU A 281 15.40 29.41 5.75
C LEU A 281 16.67 28.55 5.70
N SER A 282 17.55 28.78 4.72
CA SER A 282 18.83 28.09 4.60
C SER A 282 19.93 28.71 5.48
N CYS A 283 21.08 28.04 5.57
CA CYS A 283 22.26 28.61 6.23
C CYS A 283 22.86 29.79 5.44
N GLY A 284 22.89 29.68 4.11
CA GLY A 284 23.59 30.58 3.20
C GLY A 284 22.79 31.78 2.70
N GLY A 285 21.45 31.72 2.77
CA GLY A 285 20.57 32.81 2.32
C GLY A 285 20.37 32.91 0.80
N GLY A 286 20.75 31.87 0.04
CA GLY A 286 20.56 31.81 -1.41
C GLY A 286 21.51 32.70 -2.23
N PRO A 287 21.17 32.98 -3.50
CA PRO A 287 19.96 32.55 -4.21
C PRO A 287 19.93 31.04 -4.50
N PHE A 288 18.73 30.49 -4.62
CA PHE A 288 18.49 29.09 -5.00
C PHE A 288 17.49 29.02 -6.14
N GLU A 289 17.51 27.93 -6.90
CA GLU A 289 16.62 27.71 -8.02
C GLU A 289 16.39 26.21 -8.17
N ILE A 290 15.14 25.79 -8.39
CA ILE A 290 14.83 24.39 -8.65
C ILE A 290 15.27 23.99 -10.06
N HIS A 291 15.60 22.71 -10.24
CA HIS A 291 16.05 22.16 -11.52
C HIS A 291 15.56 20.71 -11.69
N PRO A 292 15.46 20.18 -12.91
CA PRO A 292 15.24 18.76 -13.15
C PRO A 292 16.30 17.91 -12.45
N PHE A 293 15.95 16.68 -12.05
CA PHE A 293 16.81 15.81 -11.23
C PHE A 293 18.23 15.65 -11.81
N PHE A 294 18.37 15.38 -13.10
CA PHE A 294 19.67 15.18 -13.76
C PHE A 294 20.41 16.47 -14.14
N GLU A 295 19.82 17.64 -13.90
CA GLU A 295 20.41 18.96 -14.16
C GLU A 295 21.11 19.57 -12.93
N GLY A 296 21.20 18.82 -11.83
CA GLY A 296 21.97 19.21 -10.65
C GLY A 296 22.39 18.01 -9.80
N PRO A 297 22.83 18.21 -8.56
CA PRO A 297 23.25 17.11 -7.71
C PRO A 297 22.05 16.26 -7.29
N GLY A 298 22.28 14.96 -7.04
CA GLY A 298 21.26 14.08 -6.49
C GLY A 298 20.97 14.34 -5.01
N ILE A 299 21.97 14.88 -4.28
CA ILE A 299 21.86 15.27 -2.87
C ILE A 299 22.39 16.70 -2.73
N HIS A 300 21.59 17.59 -2.15
CA HIS A 300 21.94 19.01 -1.99
C HIS A 300 22.52 19.30 -0.61
N GLU A 301 23.64 20.03 -0.56
CA GLU A 301 24.19 20.54 0.70
C GLU A 301 23.31 21.63 1.33
N ASP A 302 22.53 22.34 0.51
CA ASP A 302 21.68 23.45 0.95
C ASP A 302 20.37 22.92 1.56
N ILE A 303 20.42 22.76 2.88
CA ILE A 303 19.32 22.26 3.72
C ILE A 303 18.76 23.34 4.65
N TYR A 304 17.66 23.06 5.34
CA TYR A 304 17.13 23.98 6.36
C TYR A 304 18.16 24.28 7.45
N CYS A 305 18.23 25.55 7.87
CA CYS A 305 19.15 25.99 8.92
C CYS A 305 18.61 25.62 10.31
N ALA A 306 19.12 24.53 10.91
CA ALA A 306 18.70 24.11 12.25
C ALA A 306 19.00 25.15 13.36
N GLY A 307 19.92 26.08 13.12
CA GLY A 307 20.18 27.22 14.01
C GLY A 307 19.19 28.39 13.89
N ASN A 308 18.25 28.35 12.94
CA ASN A 308 17.34 29.45 12.64
C ASN A 308 15.93 29.17 13.20
N GLU A 309 15.45 30.01 14.13
CA GLU A 309 14.10 29.85 14.69
C GLU A 309 12.97 30.08 13.67
N GLU A 310 13.20 30.85 12.60
CA GLU A 310 12.18 31.03 11.56
C GLU A 310 11.88 29.74 10.79
N VAL A 311 12.86 28.82 10.70
CA VAL A 311 12.64 27.48 10.09
C VAL A 311 11.58 26.72 10.86
N PHE A 312 11.68 26.68 12.18
CA PHE A 312 10.70 25.98 13.00
C PHE A 312 9.32 26.64 12.91
N ARG A 313 9.23 27.98 12.93
CA ARG A 313 7.94 28.67 12.75
C ARG A 313 7.31 28.38 11.39
N PHE A 314 8.13 28.32 10.34
CA PHE A 314 7.69 27.94 9.00
C PHE A 314 7.16 26.51 8.99
N LEU A 315 7.96 25.53 9.45
CA LEU A 315 7.59 24.11 9.46
C LEU A 315 6.37 23.83 10.34
N GLU A 316 6.31 24.39 11.55
CA GLU A 316 5.16 24.26 12.45
C GLU A 316 3.88 24.79 11.79
N SER A 317 3.98 25.87 11.01
CA SER A 317 2.84 26.44 10.28
C SER A 317 2.42 25.60 9.07
N VAL A 318 3.38 25.03 8.33
CA VAL A 318 3.12 24.08 7.24
C VAL A 318 2.42 22.84 7.82
N LEU A 319 2.98 22.25 8.88
CA LEU A 319 2.45 21.06 9.54
C LEU A 319 1.06 21.32 10.11
N ASP A 320 0.77 22.52 10.63
CA ASP A 320 -0.59 22.88 11.08
C ASP A 320 -1.64 22.76 9.98
N GLU A 321 -1.31 23.16 8.75
CA GLU A 321 -2.23 23.01 7.62
C GLU A 321 -2.28 21.57 7.13
N VAL A 322 -1.14 20.88 7.00
CA VAL A 322 -1.08 19.48 6.56
C VAL A 322 -1.86 18.55 7.50
N ILE A 323 -1.68 18.67 8.81
CA ILE A 323 -2.36 17.84 9.82
C ILE A 323 -3.89 17.98 9.75
N GLN A 324 -4.41 19.13 9.33
CA GLN A 324 -5.85 19.33 9.15
C GLN A 324 -6.41 18.66 7.89
N LEU A 325 -5.56 18.45 6.88
CA LEU A 325 -5.95 17.84 5.61
C LEU A 325 -5.93 16.32 5.67
N PHE A 326 -5.01 15.74 6.45
CA PHE A 326 -4.79 14.31 6.53
C PHE A 326 -5.23 13.73 7.90
N PRO A 327 -6.29 12.91 7.92
CA PRO A 327 -6.79 12.33 9.17
C PRO A 327 -5.89 11.22 9.72
N ALA A 328 -4.97 10.67 8.90
CA ALA A 328 -4.02 9.64 9.28
C ALA A 328 -3.31 9.96 10.60
N GLU A 329 -3.07 8.93 11.42
CA GLU A 329 -2.35 9.09 12.69
C GLU A 329 -0.89 9.52 12.47
N TYR A 330 -0.32 9.12 11.33
CA TYR A 330 1.09 9.37 10.99
C TYR A 330 1.27 10.52 10.01
N ILE A 331 2.39 11.23 10.16
CA ILE A 331 2.95 12.17 9.18
C ILE A 331 4.41 11.73 8.93
N HIS A 332 4.79 11.59 7.66
CA HIS A 332 6.18 11.35 7.30
C HIS A 332 6.91 12.69 7.19
N ILE A 333 8.13 12.77 7.70
CA ILE A 333 8.94 14.01 7.65
C ILE A 333 10.24 13.84 6.87
N GLY A 334 10.44 12.68 6.25
CA GLY A 334 11.69 12.32 5.59
C GLY A 334 12.81 12.12 6.61
N GLY A 335 13.84 12.95 6.53
CA GLY A 335 15.00 12.92 7.44
C GLY A 335 16.22 12.21 6.86
N ASP A 336 16.15 11.80 5.61
CA ASP A 336 17.21 11.21 4.82
C ASP A 336 18.17 12.26 4.24
N GLU A 337 19.33 11.78 3.80
CA GLU A 337 20.29 12.49 2.94
C GLU A 337 20.51 13.98 3.25
N ALA A 338 20.67 14.34 4.54
CA ALA A 338 20.90 15.71 4.98
C ALA A 338 22.41 15.99 5.23
N PRO A 339 23.16 16.56 4.26
CA PRO A 339 24.60 16.78 4.43
C PRO A 339 24.89 17.84 5.49
N LYS A 340 25.96 17.64 6.27
CA LYS A 340 26.27 18.50 7.42
C LYS A 340 27.13 19.71 7.05
N ASP A 341 27.64 19.78 5.82
CA ASP A 341 28.58 20.79 5.31
C ASP A 341 28.16 22.24 5.57
N ARG A 342 26.85 22.54 5.44
CA ARG A 342 26.32 23.88 5.70
C ARG A 342 26.22 24.17 7.18
N TRP A 343 25.87 23.19 8.00
CA TRP A 343 25.73 23.36 9.45
C TRP A 343 27.08 23.54 10.15
N GLU A 344 28.12 22.82 9.71
CA GLU A 344 29.50 22.96 10.20
C GLU A 344 30.00 24.41 10.08
N LYS A 345 29.66 25.06 8.97
CA LYS A 345 30.13 26.42 8.65
C LYS A 345 29.18 27.52 9.14
N CYS A 346 27.96 27.18 9.56
CA CYS A 346 26.94 28.16 9.91
C CYS A 346 27.06 28.62 11.37
N PRO A 347 27.32 29.91 11.64
CA PRO A 347 27.43 30.40 13.02
C PRO A 347 26.16 30.21 13.86
N ARG A 348 24.97 30.19 13.21
CA ARG A 348 23.70 29.92 13.87
C ARG A 348 23.60 28.45 14.32
N CYS A 349 23.95 27.51 13.44
CA CYS A 349 23.95 26.07 13.76
C CYS A 349 25.00 25.74 14.82
N GLN A 350 26.23 26.24 14.67
CA GLN A 350 27.28 26.07 15.68
C GLN A 350 26.88 26.64 17.05
N ARG A 351 26.19 27.79 17.06
CA ARG A 351 25.62 28.33 18.31
C ARG A 351 24.55 27.42 18.90
N ARG A 352 23.70 26.80 18.07
CA ARG A 352 22.68 25.86 18.55
C ARG A 352 23.33 24.64 19.21
N ILE A 353 24.33 24.04 18.57
CA ILE A 353 25.12 22.93 19.12
C ILE A 353 25.65 23.28 20.51
N MET A 354 26.29 24.44 20.66
CA MET A 354 26.82 24.88 21.96
C MET A 354 25.73 25.11 23.02
N VAL A 355 24.60 25.72 22.65
CA VAL A 355 23.53 26.07 23.60
C VAL A 355 22.77 24.86 24.10
N GLU A 356 22.50 23.89 23.21
CA GLU A 356 21.78 22.66 23.54
C GLU A 356 22.71 21.57 24.09
N GLY A 357 24.03 21.79 24.07
CA GLY A 357 25.03 20.85 24.59
C GLY A 357 25.22 19.61 23.71
N LEU A 358 25.04 19.76 22.39
CA LEU A 358 25.17 18.68 21.40
C LEU A 358 26.64 18.47 21.05
N LYS A 359 27.01 17.25 20.67
CA LYS A 359 28.39 16.91 20.29
C LYS A 359 28.80 17.47 18.92
N ASP A 360 27.90 17.36 17.94
CA ASP A 360 28.18 17.62 16.53
C ASP A 360 26.88 17.87 15.75
N GLU A 361 27.01 18.00 14.43
CA GLU A 361 25.93 18.24 13.47
C GLU A 361 25.01 17.04 13.29
N SER A 362 25.45 15.82 13.60
CA SER A 362 24.58 14.65 13.60
C SER A 362 23.61 14.72 14.78
N GLU A 363 24.09 15.02 15.99
CA GLU A 363 23.21 15.30 17.13
C GLU A 363 22.34 16.56 16.91
N LEU A 364 22.79 17.52 16.09
CA LEU A 364 21.95 18.65 15.67
C LEU A 364 20.77 18.22 14.80
N GLN A 365 20.94 17.21 13.94
CA GLN A 365 19.82 16.63 13.17
C GLN A 365 18.83 15.96 14.11
N SER A 366 19.29 15.11 15.04
CA SER A 366 18.39 14.43 15.99
C SER A 366 17.65 15.45 16.86
N TRP A 367 18.30 16.54 17.28
CA TRP A 367 17.64 17.65 17.98
C TRP A 367 16.57 18.33 17.11
N PHE A 368 16.86 18.57 15.84
CA PHE A 368 15.90 19.14 14.89
C PHE A 368 14.67 18.24 14.74
N ILE A 369 14.89 16.95 14.48
CA ILE A 369 13.85 15.93 14.32
C ILE A 369 13.03 15.80 15.61
N GLY A 370 13.68 15.69 16.76
CA GLY A 370 13.01 15.59 18.06
C GLY A 370 12.17 16.83 18.40
N ARG A 371 12.58 18.02 17.96
CA ARG A 371 11.77 19.24 18.10
C ARG A 371 10.51 19.18 17.25
N ILE A 372 10.62 18.75 15.99
CA ILE A 372 9.47 18.57 15.09
C ILE A 372 8.55 17.47 15.60
N GLU A 373 9.11 16.34 16.05
CA GLU A 373 8.34 15.24 16.63
C GLU A 373 7.50 15.70 17.82
N LYS A 374 8.14 16.43 18.76
CA LYS A 374 7.45 16.99 19.91
C LYS A 374 6.28 17.88 19.50
N TYR A 375 6.41 18.61 18.40
CA TYR A 375 5.33 19.43 17.85
C TYR A 375 4.20 18.57 17.27
N ILE A 376 4.52 17.57 16.45
CA ILE A 376 3.58 16.62 15.84
C ILE A 376 2.80 15.86 16.94
N ASN A 377 3.49 15.40 17.98
CA ASN A 377 2.89 14.71 19.13
C ASN A 377 1.88 15.60 19.89
N GLN A 378 2.17 16.90 20.05
CA GLN A 378 1.23 17.85 20.67
C GLN A 378 -0.06 18.03 19.86
N LYS A 379 -0.04 17.69 18.56
CA LYS A 379 -1.21 17.70 17.67
C LYS A 379 -1.92 16.35 17.61
N GLY A 380 -1.50 15.37 18.43
CA GLY A 380 -2.08 14.03 18.49
C GLY A 380 -1.73 13.16 17.28
N LYS A 381 -0.61 13.45 16.62
CA LYS A 381 -0.08 12.69 15.49
C LYS A 381 1.21 11.99 15.89
N LYS A 382 1.65 11.02 15.09
CA LYS A 382 2.91 10.29 15.24
C LYS A 382 3.82 10.58 14.05
N LEU A 383 5.13 10.59 14.30
CA LEU A 383 6.13 10.81 13.26
C LEU A 383 6.54 9.49 12.60
N ILE A 384 6.75 9.53 11.29
CA ILE A 384 7.57 8.56 10.56
C ILE A 384 8.76 9.31 9.94
N GLY A 385 9.94 8.71 9.98
CA GLY A 385 11.08 9.17 9.19
C GLY A 385 11.91 8.01 8.63
N TRP A 386 12.70 8.31 7.61
CA TRP A 386 13.67 7.37 7.04
C TRP A 386 14.73 6.99 8.08
N ASP A 387 15.30 5.80 7.97
CA ASP A 387 16.12 5.21 9.03
C ASP A 387 17.39 6.01 9.44
N GLU A 388 17.76 7.05 8.71
CA GLU A 388 18.68 8.10 9.15
C GLU A 388 18.26 8.81 10.45
N ILE A 389 16.96 8.86 10.79
CA ILE A 389 16.51 9.49 12.04
C ILE A 389 17.01 8.75 13.29
N LEU A 390 17.57 7.55 13.14
CA LEU A 390 18.32 6.84 14.19
C LEU A 390 19.60 7.56 14.60
N GLU A 391 20.19 8.35 13.69
CA GLU A 391 21.46 9.02 13.90
C GLU A 391 21.30 10.08 15.00
N GLY A 392 21.78 9.75 16.20
CA GLY A 392 21.71 10.53 17.44
C GLY A 392 20.47 10.30 18.33
N GLY A 393 19.70 9.24 18.03
CA GLY A 393 18.72 8.63 18.94
C GLY A 393 17.27 8.89 18.59
N LEU A 394 16.43 7.87 18.80
CA LEU A 394 14.98 7.95 18.61
C LEU A 394 14.28 8.34 19.90
N SER A 395 13.15 9.05 19.78
CA SER A 395 12.19 9.12 20.88
C SER A 395 11.37 7.84 20.93
N GLU A 396 10.72 7.57 22.07
CA GLU A 396 9.84 6.41 22.27
C GLU A 396 8.61 6.40 21.33
N THR A 397 8.27 7.53 20.70
CA THR A 397 7.08 7.65 19.83
C THR A 397 7.38 7.58 18.34
N ALA A 398 8.66 7.63 17.95
CA ALA A 398 9.05 7.66 16.56
C ALA A 398 8.81 6.30 15.89
N SER A 399 8.28 6.32 14.66
CA SER A 399 8.27 5.18 13.77
C SER A 399 9.38 5.34 12.72
N VAL A 400 10.06 4.26 12.39
CA VAL A 400 11.15 4.26 11.40
C VAL A 400 10.71 3.55 10.12
N MET A 401 11.03 4.16 8.98
CA MET A 401 10.92 3.52 7.66
C MET A 401 12.32 3.10 7.17
N TYR A 402 12.56 1.79 7.12
CA TYR A 402 13.87 1.23 6.79
C TYR A 402 14.06 1.05 5.29
N TRP A 403 15.02 1.79 4.71
CA TRP A 403 15.28 1.80 3.28
C TRP A 403 16.72 1.38 2.92
N ARG A 404 17.70 1.65 3.78
CA ARG A 404 19.12 1.34 3.53
C ARG A 404 19.40 -0.15 3.64
N GLY A 405 18.95 -0.92 2.65
CA GLY A 405 18.95 -2.39 2.62
C GLY A 405 20.30 -3.07 2.81
N TRP A 406 21.40 -2.31 2.70
CA TRP A 406 22.76 -2.78 2.99
C TRP A 406 23.13 -2.73 4.48
N LEU A 407 22.38 -1.99 5.32
CA LEU A 407 22.53 -1.91 6.77
C LEU A 407 21.60 -2.90 7.47
N THR A 408 21.88 -4.20 7.33
CA THR A 408 20.99 -5.29 7.76
C THR A 408 20.67 -5.35 9.26
N GLN A 409 21.45 -4.67 10.10
CA GLN A 409 21.28 -4.61 11.56
C GLN A 409 20.20 -3.62 12.00
N VAL A 410 19.95 -2.58 11.21
CA VAL A 410 19.06 -1.45 11.56
C VAL A 410 17.65 -1.90 11.94
N PRO A 411 16.97 -2.79 11.19
CA PRO A 411 15.63 -3.27 11.56
C PRO A 411 15.54 -3.82 12.98
N LYS A 412 16.55 -4.60 13.39
CA LYS A 412 16.58 -5.21 14.71
C LYS A 412 16.83 -4.16 15.80
N GLU A 413 17.75 -3.23 15.55
CA GLU A 413 18.07 -2.13 16.46
C GLU A 413 16.84 -1.25 16.75
N VAL A 414 16.04 -0.92 15.72
CA VAL A 414 14.80 -0.12 15.88
C VAL A 414 13.80 -0.81 16.81
N VAL A 415 13.47 -2.07 16.55
CA VAL A 415 12.45 -2.78 17.32
C VAL A 415 12.94 -3.15 18.73
N GLU A 416 14.25 -3.39 18.93
CA GLU A 416 14.84 -3.60 20.25
C GLU A 416 14.84 -2.32 21.11
N GLN A 417 14.81 -1.13 20.47
CA GLN A 417 14.58 0.15 21.15
C GLN A 417 13.09 0.40 21.48
N GLY A 418 12.18 -0.48 21.03
CA GLY A 418 10.73 -0.38 21.28
C GLY A 418 9.98 0.47 20.24
N ASN A 419 10.64 0.87 19.15
CA ASN A 419 10.05 1.69 18.11
C ASN A 419 9.33 0.86 17.05
N ASN A 420 8.29 1.45 16.45
CA ASN A 420 7.61 0.86 15.31
C ASN A 420 8.50 0.91 14.06
N LEU A 421 8.43 -0.13 13.24
CA LEU A 421 9.22 -0.29 12.04
C LEU A 421 8.33 -0.59 10.82
N ILE A 422 8.59 0.11 9.73
CA ILE A 422 8.03 -0.14 8.39
C ILE A 422 9.19 -0.53 7.48
N MET A 423 9.09 -1.69 6.84
CA MET A 423 10.17 -2.20 6.00
C MET A 423 9.98 -1.80 4.53
N SER A 424 10.93 -1.05 3.98
CA SER A 424 10.96 -0.64 2.57
C SER A 424 12.38 -0.70 1.98
N PRO A 425 13.15 -1.79 2.15
CA PRO A 425 14.56 -1.80 1.78
C PRO A 425 14.76 -1.73 0.26
N THR A 426 15.81 -1.02 -0.17
CA THR A 426 16.26 -0.96 -1.58
C THR A 426 16.49 -2.31 -2.23
N SER A 427 16.74 -3.35 -1.44
CA SER A 427 16.96 -4.72 -1.92
C SER A 427 15.70 -5.41 -2.47
N HIS A 428 14.50 -4.92 -2.15
CA HIS A 428 13.23 -5.55 -2.57
C HIS A 428 12.14 -4.55 -2.93
N CYS A 429 12.15 -3.34 -2.37
CA CYS A 429 10.99 -2.45 -2.33
C CYS A 429 11.13 -1.18 -3.17
N TYR A 430 12.24 -0.98 -3.90
CA TYR A 430 12.42 0.19 -4.76
C TYR A 430 11.98 -0.16 -6.18
N PHE A 431 10.78 0.28 -6.55
CA PHE A 431 10.15 -0.07 -7.82
C PHE A 431 10.54 0.89 -8.95
N ASP A 432 11.25 1.97 -8.68
CA ASP A 432 11.95 2.75 -9.71
C ASP A 432 13.17 2.00 -10.28
N TYR A 433 13.70 0.99 -9.56
CA TYR A 433 14.83 0.21 -10.04
C TYR A 433 14.44 -0.68 -11.23
N ASP A 434 15.44 -0.93 -12.09
CA ASP A 434 15.31 -1.83 -13.23
C ASP A 434 14.74 -3.19 -12.80
N TYR A 435 13.85 -3.73 -13.63
CA TYR A 435 13.12 -4.96 -13.33
C TYR A 435 14.04 -6.19 -13.24
N ALA A 436 15.23 -6.15 -13.86
CA ALA A 436 16.25 -7.19 -13.69
C ALA A 436 16.91 -7.16 -12.30
N ALA A 437 16.98 -5.99 -11.66
CA ALA A 437 17.51 -5.85 -10.31
C ALA A 437 16.46 -6.21 -9.26
N ILE A 438 15.24 -5.69 -9.42
CA ILE A 438 14.10 -5.95 -8.53
C ILE A 438 12.97 -6.52 -9.39
N SER A 439 12.99 -7.84 -9.58
CA SER A 439 11.95 -8.56 -10.32
C SER A 439 10.74 -8.86 -9.43
N THR A 440 9.61 -9.25 -10.03
CA THR A 440 8.44 -9.69 -9.24
C THR A 440 8.74 -10.91 -8.36
N GLU A 441 9.60 -11.83 -8.82
CA GLU A 441 10.07 -12.96 -8.00
C GLU A 441 10.90 -12.46 -6.82
N LYS A 442 11.80 -11.50 -7.06
CA LYS A 442 12.61 -10.89 -6.00
C LYS A 442 11.72 -10.25 -4.95
N VAL A 443 10.72 -9.47 -5.34
CA VAL A 443 9.72 -8.90 -4.41
C VAL A 443 9.00 -10.02 -3.65
N TYR A 444 8.63 -11.10 -4.33
CA TYR A 444 7.94 -12.24 -3.71
C TYR A 444 8.82 -12.99 -2.70
N GLU A 445 10.15 -12.92 -2.76
CA GLU A 445 11.04 -13.50 -1.75
C GLU A 445 11.08 -12.69 -0.45
N PHE A 446 10.60 -11.45 -0.47
CA PHE A 446 10.70 -10.54 0.67
C PHE A 446 10.00 -11.09 1.92
N ASN A 447 10.70 -10.96 3.06
CA ASN A 447 10.16 -11.19 4.39
C ASN A 447 10.38 -9.93 5.24
N PRO A 448 9.31 -9.20 5.63
CA PRO A 448 9.44 -8.02 6.47
C PRO A 448 9.92 -8.33 7.90
N VAL A 449 9.86 -9.59 8.36
CA VAL A 449 10.34 -9.95 9.70
C VAL A 449 11.84 -10.29 9.63
N PRO A 450 12.72 -9.52 10.29
CA PRO A 450 14.15 -9.81 10.35
C PRO A 450 14.43 -11.19 10.92
N GLU A 451 15.47 -11.84 10.40
CA GLU A 451 15.91 -13.14 10.89
C GLU A 451 16.39 -13.05 12.35
N GLY A 452 16.01 -14.01 13.18
CA GLY A 452 16.41 -14.07 14.59
C GLY A 452 15.74 -13.03 15.49
N LEU A 453 14.70 -12.33 15.03
CA LEU A 453 13.90 -11.45 15.87
C LEU A 453 13.03 -12.26 16.84
N GLU A 454 13.00 -11.85 18.11
CA GLU A 454 12.15 -12.45 19.14
C GLU A 454 10.66 -12.29 18.79
N ASP A 455 9.86 -13.35 19.00
CA ASP A 455 8.42 -13.34 18.71
C ASP A 455 7.68 -12.20 19.43
N SER A 456 8.12 -11.83 20.64
CA SER A 456 7.54 -10.76 21.44
C SER A 456 7.66 -9.37 20.79
N LEU A 457 8.65 -9.15 19.93
CA LEU A 457 8.91 -7.85 19.28
C LEU A 457 8.26 -7.74 17.90
N ARG A 458 7.71 -8.84 17.34
CA ARG A 458 7.14 -8.85 15.97
C ARG A 458 6.01 -7.85 15.78
N HIS A 459 5.27 -7.51 16.83
CA HIS A 459 4.16 -6.55 16.77
C HIS A 459 4.62 -5.11 16.48
N LEU A 460 5.90 -4.79 16.67
CA LEU A 460 6.49 -3.49 16.31
C LEU A 460 6.77 -3.38 14.81
N ILE A 461 6.77 -4.49 14.08
CA ILE A 461 6.89 -4.49 12.61
C ILE A 461 5.50 -4.28 12.04
N LEU A 462 5.19 -3.05 11.66
CA LEU A 462 3.87 -2.69 11.16
C LEU A 462 3.60 -3.35 9.80
N GLY A 463 4.64 -3.59 9.00
CA GLY A 463 4.55 -4.22 7.69
C GLY A 463 5.62 -3.74 6.72
N GLY A 464 5.24 -3.55 5.46
CA GLY A 464 6.17 -3.12 4.43
C GLY A 464 5.55 -2.22 3.37
N GLN A 465 6.43 -1.60 2.58
CA GLN A 465 6.04 -0.61 1.59
C GLN A 465 6.97 -0.66 0.38
N ALA A 466 6.39 -0.59 -0.82
CA ALA A 466 7.15 -0.29 -2.04
C ALA A 466 7.30 1.23 -2.19
N ASN A 467 8.44 1.68 -2.70
CA ASN A 467 8.70 3.08 -3.02
C ASN A 467 8.92 3.23 -4.52
N PHE A 468 8.29 4.24 -5.13
CA PHE A 468 8.55 4.62 -6.50
C PHE A 468 9.01 6.08 -6.56
N TRP A 469 10.29 6.26 -6.91
CA TRP A 469 10.90 7.55 -7.15
C TRP A 469 10.82 7.92 -8.64
N SER A 470 10.25 9.08 -8.96
CA SER A 470 9.79 9.43 -10.30
C SER A 470 10.83 10.21 -11.13
N HIS A 471 12.12 9.98 -10.87
CA HIS A 471 13.22 10.71 -11.52
C HIS A 471 13.57 10.18 -12.92
N ILE A 472 13.34 8.88 -13.18
CA ILE A 472 13.56 8.23 -14.49
C ILE A 472 12.25 8.01 -15.24
N ASP A 473 11.35 7.20 -14.69
CA ASP A 473 10.05 6.91 -15.29
C ASP A 473 9.04 7.93 -14.83
N ARG A 474 8.63 8.77 -15.78
CA ARG A 474 7.87 9.98 -15.47
C ARG A 474 6.60 10.09 -16.31
N THR A 475 6.13 9.01 -16.91
CA THR A 475 4.81 8.93 -17.55
C THR A 475 3.94 7.96 -16.78
N GLU A 476 2.61 8.06 -16.90
CA GLU A 476 1.71 7.08 -16.27
C GLU A 476 2.00 5.65 -16.73
N GLN A 477 2.39 5.49 -18.00
CA GLN A 477 2.81 4.21 -18.56
C GLN A 477 4.09 3.69 -17.90
N GLY A 478 5.09 4.56 -17.69
CA GLY A 478 6.32 4.19 -16.99
C GLY A 478 6.04 3.81 -15.53
N LEU A 479 5.20 4.57 -14.84
CA LEU A 479 4.73 4.26 -13.50
C LEU A 479 4.03 2.89 -13.46
N ASP A 480 3.06 2.64 -14.34
CA ASP A 480 2.36 1.35 -14.41
C ASP A 480 3.31 0.17 -14.66
N LYS A 481 4.25 0.34 -15.61
CA LYS A 481 5.27 -0.65 -15.94
C LYS A 481 6.13 -1.00 -14.74
N GLN A 482 6.48 0.00 -13.94
CA GLN A 482 7.33 -0.18 -12.78
C GLN A 482 6.54 -0.77 -11.59
N ILE A 483 5.30 -0.34 -11.36
CA ILE A 483 4.52 -0.85 -10.23
C ILE A 483 4.00 -2.27 -10.47
N PHE A 484 3.56 -2.60 -11.70
CA PHE A 484 2.87 -3.85 -11.99
C PHE A 484 3.72 -4.82 -12.84
N PRO A 485 3.83 -6.10 -12.44
CA PRO A 485 3.08 -6.79 -11.38
C PRO A 485 3.78 -6.86 -10.01
N ARG A 486 4.86 -6.10 -9.77
CA ARG A 486 5.62 -6.18 -8.50
C ARG A 486 4.77 -5.91 -7.26
N ILE A 487 3.82 -4.97 -7.34
CA ILE A 487 2.90 -4.67 -6.23
C ILE A 487 1.95 -5.83 -5.90
N LEU A 488 1.65 -6.72 -6.86
CA LEU A 488 0.86 -7.94 -6.61
C LEU A 488 1.65 -8.92 -5.77
N ALA A 489 2.97 -9.04 -6.01
CA ALA A 489 3.83 -9.88 -5.18
C ALA A 489 3.95 -9.31 -3.78
N LEU A 490 4.14 -7.98 -3.65
CA LEU A 490 4.21 -7.34 -2.35
C LEU A 490 2.89 -7.45 -1.57
N SER A 491 1.74 -7.34 -2.24
CA SER A 491 0.46 -7.51 -1.57
C SER A 491 0.30 -8.92 -1.00
N GLU A 492 0.73 -9.97 -1.73
CA GLU A 492 0.74 -11.34 -1.21
C GLU A 492 1.76 -11.52 -0.06
N VAL A 493 2.93 -10.90 -0.14
CA VAL A 493 3.93 -10.90 0.94
C VAL A 493 3.37 -10.35 2.25
N LEU A 494 2.58 -9.27 2.15
CA LEU A 494 2.10 -8.50 3.31
C LEU A 494 0.71 -8.92 3.81
N TRP A 495 -0.08 -9.58 2.97
CA TRP A 495 -1.41 -10.07 3.34
C TRP A 495 -1.38 -11.54 3.78
N SER A 496 -0.77 -12.42 2.97
CA SER A 496 -0.93 -13.86 3.12
C SER A 496 -0.04 -14.44 4.22
N PRO A 497 -0.51 -15.46 4.96
CA PRO A 497 0.34 -16.25 5.84
C PRO A 497 1.51 -16.88 5.08
N MET A 498 2.66 -17.05 5.75
CA MET A 498 3.86 -17.61 5.11
C MET A 498 3.64 -19.03 4.60
N GLU A 499 2.83 -19.81 5.30
CA GLU A 499 2.58 -21.23 5.05
C GLU A 499 1.81 -21.47 3.74
N VAL A 500 1.07 -20.47 3.26
CA VAL A 500 0.30 -20.57 2.02
C VAL A 500 1.00 -19.91 0.84
N ARG A 501 2.13 -19.22 1.03
CA ARG A 501 2.87 -18.59 -0.07
C ARG A 501 3.59 -19.64 -0.93
N SER A 502 3.51 -19.51 -2.24
CA SER A 502 4.21 -20.33 -3.23
C SER A 502 4.41 -19.52 -4.50
N TRP A 503 5.67 -19.33 -4.90
CA TRP A 503 6.01 -18.60 -6.12
C TRP A 503 5.34 -19.22 -7.36
N GLU A 504 5.40 -20.55 -7.51
CA GLU A 504 4.79 -21.25 -8.64
C GLU A 504 3.28 -21.00 -8.72
N ARG A 505 2.56 -21.05 -7.60
CA ARG A 505 1.11 -20.75 -7.61
C ARG A 505 0.85 -19.27 -7.90
N PHE A 506 1.64 -18.36 -7.34
CA PHE A 506 1.52 -16.93 -7.58
C PHE A 506 1.76 -16.61 -9.07
N GLU A 507 2.83 -17.11 -9.65
CA GLU A 507 3.19 -16.91 -11.06
C GLU A 507 2.10 -17.42 -12.00
N ASN A 508 1.51 -18.59 -11.71
CA ASN A 508 0.40 -19.14 -12.49
C ASN A 508 -0.83 -18.22 -12.50
N LYS A 509 -1.11 -17.50 -11.39
CA LYS A 509 -2.23 -16.55 -11.32
C LYS A 509 -1.96 -15.26 -12.09
N LEU A 510 -0.69 -14.88 -12.30
CA LEU A 510 -0.35 -13.65 -13.01
C LEU A 510 -0.96 -13.59 -14.41
N GLN A 511 -1.15 -14.72 -15.10
CA GLN A 511 -1.80 -14.74 -16.41
C GLN A 511 -3.22 -14.18 -16.38
N THR A 512 -4.01 -14.52 -15.35
CA THR A 512 -5.36 -13.97 -15.17
C THR A 512 -5.30 -12.50 -14.74
N HIS A 513 -4.36 -12.16 -13.86
CA HIS A 513 -4.20 -10.79 -13.40
C HIS A 513 -3.68 -9.83 -14.48
N ASP A 514 -2.90 -10.30 -15.44
CA ASP A 514 -2.49 -9.52 -16.60
C ASP A 514 -3.73 -9.03 -17.39
N ILE A 515 -4.74 -9.89 -17.55
CA ILE A 515 -6.02 -9.55 -18.20
C ILE A 515 -6.84 -8.57 -17.33
N ILE A 516 -6.90 -8.80 -16.02
CA ILE A 516 -7.58 -7.89 -15.08
C ILE A 516 -6.98 -6.48 -15.13
N LEU A 517 -5.65 -6.40 -15.12
CA LEU A 517 -4.92 -5.14 -15.20
C LEU A 517 -5.19 -4.44 -16.53
N GLU A 518 -5.25 -5.18 -17.64
CA GLU A 518 -5.60 -4.63 -18.95
C GLU A 518 -7.04 -4.07 -18.99
N GLU A 519 -8.03 -4.78 -18.48
CA GLU A 519 -9.42 -4.29 -18.36
C GLU A 519 -9.51 -3.04 -17.47
N SER A 520 -8.63 -2.94 -16.48
CA SER A 520 -8.50 -1.77 -15.59
C SER A 520 -7.77 -0.58 -16.24
N GLY A 521 -7.16 -0.78 -17.43
CA GLY A 521 -6.41 0.22 -18.17
C GLY A 521 -4.96 0.41 -17.70
N VAL A 522 -4.34 -0.62 -17.13
CA VAL A 522 -2.94 -0.61 -16.66
C VAL A 522 -2.01 -1.16 -17.74
N ASP A 523 -0.89 -0.47 -17.99
CA ASP A 523 0.18 -0.96 -18.87
C ASP A 523 1.30 -1.62 -18.07
N SER A 524 1.13 -2.90 -17.73
CA SER A 524 2.07 -3.64 -16.89
C SER A 524 3.39 -3.97 -17.63
N TYR A 525 4.44 -4.26 -16.86
CA TYR A 525 5.72 -4.72 -17.40
C TYR A 525 5.58 -5.89 -18.38
N ARG A 526 4.77 -6.89 -17.99
CA ARG A 526 4.56 -8.12 -18.76
C ARG A 526 3.88 -7.86 -20.11
N LYS A 527 2.95 -6.90 -20.17
CA LYS A 527 2.31 -6.45 -21.42
C LYS A 527 3.33 -5.78 -22.34
N SER A 528 4.13 -4.87 -21.80
CA SER A 528 5.18 -4.18 -22.54
C SER A 528 6.23 -5.13 -23.14
N GLU A 529 6.66 -6.17 -22.42
CA GLU A 529 7.58 -7.18 -22.97
C GLU A 529 6.97 -7.99 -24.12
N SER A 530 5.67 -8.28 -24.05
CA SER A 530 4.98 -9.07 -25.08
C SER A 530 4.83 -8.31 -26.41
N ASN A 531 4.71 -6.97 -26.36
CA ASN A 531 4.61 -6.10 -27.53
C ASN A 531 5.98 -5.77 -28.17
N GLY A 532 7.08 -6.05 -27.47
CA GLY A 532 8.46 -5.80 -27.95
C GLY A 532 9.13 -7.01 -28.61
N LYS A 533 8.44 -8.15 -28.69
CA LYS A 533 8.83 -9.36 -29.43
C LYS A 533 7.99 -9.48 -30.69
#